data_AF-A0A382WQH4-F1
#
_entry.id   AF-A0A382WQH4-F1
#
_cell.length_a   1.000
_cell.length_b   1.000
_cell.length_c   1.000
_cell.angle_alpha   90.00
_cell.angle_beta   90.00
_cell.angle_gamma   90.00
#
_symmetry.space_group_name_H-M   'P 1'
#
loop_
_entity.id
_entity.type
_entity.pdbx_description
1 polymer ?
#
loop_
_entity_poly.entity_id
_entity_poly.type
_entity_poly.pdbx_seq_one_letter_code
_entity_poly.pdbx_strand_id
1 'polypeptide(L)'
;MLRLNKELKVKLEVFKKDKRAYYSFLILAFLFVATLPAELICNVRPIMIVVEGKPFFPIPLTYSEKDFGGVLPSEPDYKSARFLRILKGVPEAPSIQVDNKNT
;
A
#
# COMPACT_ATOMS: atom_id res chain seq x y z
N MET A 1 -28.51 -19.58 -7.08
CA MET A 1 -29.26 -19.08 -5.92
C MET A 1 -28.55 -19.48 -4.64
N LEU A 2 -27.95 -18.55 -3.90
CA LEU A 2 -27.34 -18.87 -2.59
C LEU A 2 -28.42 -19.37 -1.63
N ARG A 3 -28.33 -20.63 -1.19
CA ARG A 3 -29.16 -21.18 -0.11
C ARG A 3 -28.71 -20.58 1.22
N LEU A 4 -29.32 -19.46 1.60
CA LEU A 4 -29.03 -18.83 2.89
C LEU A 4 -29.67 -19.65 4.02
N ASN A 5 -28.84 -20.13 4.95
CA ASN A 5 -29.28 -20.92 6.10
C ASN A 5 -30.31 -20.11 6.92
N LYS A 6 -31.44 -20.72 7.25
CA LYS A 6 -32.58 -20.08 7.93
C LYS A 6 -32.14 -19.46 9.27
N GLU A 7 -31.22 -20.13 9.94
CA GLU A 7 -30.52 -19.69 11.15
C GLU A 7 -29.83 -18.31 11.01
N LEU A 8 -29.15 -18.08 9.88
CA LEU A 8 -28.41 -16.82 9.67
C LEU A 8 -29.36 -15.64 9.47
N LYS A 9 -30.52 -15.85 8.82
CA LYS A 9 -31.52 -14.79 8.63
C LYS A 9 -32.10 -14.33 9.96
N VAL A 10 -32.49 -15.28 10.81
CA VAL A 10 -33.06 -14.99 12.14
C VAL A 10 -32.04 -14.24 13.00
N LYS A 11 -30.79 -14.67 13.02
CA LYS A 11 -29.72 -13.99 13.75
C LYS A 11 -29.46 -12.57 13.23
N LEU A 12 -29.53 -12.36 11.91
CA LEU A 12 -29.36 -11.04 11.30
C LEU A 12 -30.52 -10.09 11.65
N GLU A 13 -31.75 -10.60 11.73
CA GLU A 13 -32.92 -9.84 12.16
C GLU A 13 -32.83 -9.42 13.63
N VAL A 14 -32.41 -10.34 14.52
CA VAL A 14 -32.16 -10.04 15.93
C VAL A 14 -31.06 -8.99 16.08
N PHE A 15 -29.98 -9.12 15.32
CA PHE A 15 -28.87 -8.15 15.30
C PHE A 15 -29.30 -6.76 14.82
N LYS A 16 -30.11 -6.68 13.76
CA LYS A 16 -30.65 -5.41 13.26
C LYS A 16 -31.64 -4.75 14.22
N LYS A 17 -32.32 -5.52 15.06
CA LYS A 17 -33.27 -5.01 16.06
C LYS A 17 -32.56 -4.29 17.20
N ASP A 18 -31.32 -4.68 17.52
CA ASP A 18 -30.50 -3.98 18.49
C ASP A 18 -29.83 -2.74 17.86
N LYS A 19 -30.39 -1.57 18.17
CA LYS A 19 -29.88 -0.29 17.66
C LYS A 19 -28.42 -0.05 18.09
N ARG A 20 -28.02 -0.43 19.29
CA ARG A 20 -26.64 -0.21 19.79
C ARG A 20 -25.65 -1.10 19.05
N ALA A 21 -26.00 -2.38 18.89
CA ALA A 21 -25.18 -3.32 18.13
C ALA A 21 -24.99 -2.88 16.66
N TYR A 22 -26.06 -2.35 16.05
CA TYR A 22 -26.02 -1.86 14.67
C TYR A 22 -25.09 -0.66 14.50
N TYR A 23 -25.14 0.35 15.39
CA TYR A 23 -24.24 1.50 15.32
C TYR A 23 -22.78 1.10 15.54
N SER A 24 -22.50 0.23 16.52
CA SER A 24 -21.14 -0.28 16.75
C SER A 24 -20.61 -1.04 15.54
N PHE A 25 -21.45 -1.87 14.90
CA PHE A 25 -21.09 -2.54 13.65
C PHE A 25 -20.81 -1.55 12.52
N LEU A 26 -21.63 -0.51 12.39
CA LEU A 26 -21.45 0.50 11.35
C LEU A 26 -20.14 1.26 11.52
N ILE A 27 -19.80 1.66 12.75
CA ILE A 27 -18.53 2.32 13.08
C ILE A 27 -17.36 1.39 12.80
N LEU A 28 -17.44 0.13 13.26
CA LEU A 28 -16.40 -0.87 13.02
C LEU A 28 -16.22 -1.15 11.52
N ALA A 29 -17.32 -1.34 10.79
CA ALA A 29 -17.30 -1.58 9.35
C ALA A 29 -16.73 -0.38 8.59
N PHE A 30 -17.09 0.84 9.00
CA PHE A 30 -16.53 2.06 8.43
C PHE A 30 -15.01 2.13 8.65
N LEU A 31 -14.55 1.93 9.89
CA LEU A 31 -13.12 1.90 10.21
C LEU A 31 -12.39 0.80 9.42
N PHE A 32 -12.97 -0.40 9.36
CA PHE A 32 -12.40 -1.52 8.61
C PHE A 32 -12.29 -1.21 7.12
N VAL A 33 -13.36 -0.73 6.49
CA VAL A 33 -13.34 -0.35 5.07
C VAL A 33 -12.38 0.80 4.82
N ALA A 34 -12.27 1.76 5.74
CA ALA A 34 -11.30 2.85 5.66
C ALA A 34 -9.84 2.37 5.75
N THR A 35 -9.57 1.24 6.41
CA THR A 35 -8.21 0.66 6.45
C THR A 35 -7.82 -0.14 5.20
N LEU A 36 -8.78 -0.64 4.41
CA LEU A 36 -8.45 -1.42 3.21
C LEU A 36 -7.62 -0.63 2.19
N PRO A 37 -7.94 0.63 1.85
CA PRO A 37 -7.11 1.47 0.99
C PRO A 37 -6.09 2.29 1.80
N ALA A 38 -5.65 1.83 2.98
CA ALA A 38 -4.70 2.60 3.80
C ALA A 38 -3.41 2.92 3.02
N GLU A 39 -2.94 2.03 2.14
CA GLU A 39 -1.79 2.28 1.28
C GLU A 39 -2.02 3.47 0.32
N LEU A 40 -3.24 3.65 -0.18
CA LEU A 40 -3.62 4.81 -1.00
C LEU A 40 -3.73 6.08 -0.15
N ILE A 41 -4.27 5.98 1.06
CA ILE A 41 -4.47 7.14 1.96
C ILE A 41 -3.13 7.64 2.51
N CYS A 42 -2.22 6.74 2.90
CA CYS A 42 -0.94 7.09 3.50
C CYS A 42 0.09 7.61 2.48
N ASN A 43 -0.19 7.53 1.17
CA ASN A 43 0.69 7.97 0.08
C ASN A 43 2.16 7.57 0.34
N VAL A 44 2.39 6.34 0.80
CA VAL A 44 3.74 5.81 1.05
C VAL A 44 4.39 5.49 -0.28
N ARG A 45 3.62 4.92 -1.19
CA ARG A 45 3.98 4.63 -2.57
C ARG A 45 3.15 5.51 -3.50
N PRO A 46 3.72 6.02 -4.60
CA PRO A 46 2.97 6.76 -5.59
C PRO A 46 1.98 5.84 -6.32
N ILE A 47 0.85 6.40 -6.79
CA ILE A 47 -0.16 5.60 -7.51
C ILE A 47 0.36 5.14 -8.87
N MET A 48 1.13 6.00 -9.55
CA MET A 48 1.71 5.73 -10.85
C MET A 48 3.04 6.48 -10.98
N ILE A 49 4.02 5.85 -11.62
CA ILE A 49 5.31 6.46 -12.02
C ILE A 49 5.51 6.17 -13.50
N VAL A 50 6.01 7.13 -14.26
CA VAL A 50 6.43 6.91 -15.66
C VAL A 50 7.94 7.07 -15.74
N VAL A 51 8.63 6.01 -16.15
CA VAL A 51 10.09 6.02 -16.34
C VAL A 51 10.39 5.63 -17.77
N GLU A 52 11.11 6.50 -18.49
CA GLU A 52 11.49 6.30 -19.90
C GLU A 52 10.30 5.91 -20.81
N GLY A 53 9.10 6.48 -20.55
CA GLY A 53 7.88 6.20 -21.32
C GLY A 53 7.13 4.92 -20.93
N LYS A 54 7.60 4.15 -19.94
CA LYS A 54 6.90 2.98 -19.39
C LYS A 54 6.14 3.34 -18.11
N PRO A 55 4.83 3.02 -18.00
CA PRO A 55 4.08 3.22 -16.77
C PRO A 55 4.31 2.08 -15.76
N PHE A 56 4.51 2.46 -14.50
CA PHE A 56 4.70 1.56 -13.35
C PHE A 56 3.66 1.88 -12.28
N PHE A 57 3.10 0.83 -11.65
CA PHE A 57 2.05 0.94 -10.64
C PHE A 57 2.49 0.26 -9.32
N PRO A 58 3.21 0.97 -8.43
CA PRO A 58 3.84 0.37 -7.26
C PRO A 58 2.87 0.04 -6.11
N ILE A 59 1.55 0.11 -6.36
CA ILE A 59 0.49 -0.29 -5.42
C ILE A 59 0.18 -1.79 -5.57
N PRO A 60 -0.34 -2.28 -6.71
CA PRO A 60 -0.59 -3.72 -6.87
C PRO A 60 0.67 -4.55 -7.14
N LEU A 61 1.77 -3.92 -7.59
CA LEU A 61 3.01 -4.59 -7.99
C LEU A 61 4.20 -4.00 -7.26
N THR A 62 5.07 -4.85 -6.72
CA THR A 62 6.31 -4.40 -6.08
C THR A 62 7.44 -4.37 -7.10
N TYR A 63 8.14 -3.25 -7.18
CA TYR A 63 9.30 -3.06 -8.06
C TYR A 63 10.56 -2.85 -7.24
N SER A 64 11.69 -3.31 -7.75
CA SER A 64 13.01 -3.03 -7.20
C SER A 64 13.55 -1.73 -7.76
N GLU A 65 14.55 -1.16 -7.10
CA GLU A 65 15.20 0.05 -7.62
C GLU A 65 15.91 -0.18 -8.96
N LYS A 66 16.35 -1.41 -9.23
CA LYS A 66 16.93 -1.82 -10.52
C LYS A 66 15.96 -1.64 -11.68
N ASP A 67 14.67 -1.81 -11.45
CA ASP A 67 13.64 -1.67 -12.50
C ASP A 67 13.52 -0.21 -12.98
N PHE A 68 14.02 0.74 -12.19
CA PHE A 68 14.05 2.17 -12.49
C PHE A 68 15.45 2.68 -12.90
N GLY A 69 16.45 1.80 -13.04
CA GLY A 69 17.82 2.15 -13.40
C GLY A 69 18.78 2.37 -12.22
N GLY A 70 18.39 2.00 -11.00
CA GLY A 70 19.28 2.01 -9.83
C GLY A 70 20.07 0.71 -9.63
N VAL A 71 20.83 0.64 -8.54
CA VAL A 71 21.74 -0.49 -8.24
C VAL A 71 21.21 -1.45 -7.17
N LEU A 72 20.27 -1.00 -6.33
CA LEU A 72 19.78 -1.75 -5.18
C LEU A 72 18.75 -2.82 -5.58
N PRO A 73 18.87 -4.06 -5.08
CA PRO A 73 17.88 -5.11 -5.29
C PRO A 73 16.65 -4.97 -4.38
N SER A 74 16.61 -3.96 -3.51
CA SER A 74 15.49 -3.67 -2.62
C SER A 74 14.48 -2.74 -3.29
N GLU A 75 13.30 -2.64 -2.68
CA GLU A 75 12.30 -1.65 -3.06
C GLU A 75 12.85 -0.22 -2.84
N PRO A 76 12.61 0.72 -3.77
CA PRO A 76 13.06 2.09 -3.59
C PRO A 76 12.27 2.84 -2.53
N ASP A 77 12.93 3.73 -1.80
CA ASP A 77 12.26 4.75 -1.02
C ASP A 77 11.77 5.87 -1.96
N TYR A 78 10.50 5.79 -2.34
CA TYR A 78 9.85 6.73 -3.26
C TYR A 78 9.86 8.20 -2.78
N LYS A 79 10.03 8.45 -1.47
CA LYS A 79 10.08 9.81 -0.89
C LYS A 79 11.51 10.34 -0.77
N SER A 80 12.52 9.48 -0.91
CA SER A 80 13.91 9.88 -0.80
C SER A 80 14.33 10.79 -1.95
N ALA A 81 15.16 11.80 -1.64
CA ALA A 81 15.80 12.64 -2.64
C ALA A 81 16.68 11.81 -3.60
N ARG A 82 17.17 10.65 -3.15
CA ARG A 82 17.97 9.72 -3.94
C ARG A 82 17.16 9.11 -5.09
N PHE A 83 15.99 8.53 -4.80
CA PHE A 83 15.12 7.95 -5.82
C PHE A 83 14.68 9.00 -6.86
N LEU A 84 14.36 10.22 -6.41
CA LEU A 84 14.02 11.32 -7.31
C LEU A 84 15.15 11.72 -8.27
N ARG A 85 16.43 11.50 -7.91
CA ARG A 85 17.57 11.75 -8.81
C ARG A 85 17.68 10.67 -9.89
N ILE A 86 17.44 9.41 -9.52
CA ILE A 86 17.42 8.27 -10.46
C ILE A 86 16.36 8.52 -11.54
N LEU A 87 15.16 8.93 -11.15
CA LEU A 87 14.08 9.30 -12.09
C LEU A 87 14.44 10.46 -13.03
N LYS A 88 15.37 11.34 -12.62
CA LYS A 88 15.84 12.48 -13.43
C LYS A 88 17.04 12.13 -14.32
N GLY A 89 17.48 10.87 -14.33
CA GLY A 89 18.64 10.43 -15.12
C GLY A 89 19.98 11.00 -14.64
N VAL A 90 20.04 11.49 -13.39
CA VAL A 90 21.29 12.00 -12.82
C VAL A 90 22.10 10.79 -12.32
N PRO A 91 23.35 10.60 -12.79
CA PRO A 91 24.18 9.48 -12.35
C PRO A 91 24.42 9.55 -10.84
N GLU A 92 24.45 8.37 -10.23
CA GLU A 92 24.51 8.20 -8.79
C GLU A 92 25.74 8.91 -8.21
N ALA A 93 25.55 9.77 -7.20
CA ALA A 93 26.67 10.20 -6.36
C ALA A 93 27.19 8.96 -5.62
N PRO A 94 28.51 8.75 -5.53
CA PRO A 94 29.08 7.51 -5.02
C PRO A 94 28.46 7.17 -3.68
N SER A 95 27.90 5.96 -3.60
CA SER A 95 27.41 5.40 -2.36
C SER A 95 28.49 5.54 -1.30
N ILE A 96 28.23 6.29 -0.23
CA ILE A 96 28.92 6.00 1.02
C ILE A 96 28.44 4.60 1.39
N GLN A 97 29.23 3.60 1.00
CA GLN A 97 29.20 2.32 1.67
C GLN A 97 29.51 2.68 3.12
N VAL A 98 28.49 2.69 3.98
CA VAL A 98 28.73 2.57 5.41
C VAL A 98 29.21 1.13 5.58
N ASP A 99 30.51 0.95 5.32
CA ASP A 99 31.26 -0.23 5.65
C ASP A 99 31.25 -0.32 7.18
N ASN A 100 30.21 -0.91 7.74
CA ASN A 100 30.26 -1.43 9.11
C ASN A 100 31.10 -2.72 9.11
N LYS A 101 32.34 -2.60 8.65
CA LYS A 101 33.47 -3.38 9.13
C LYS A 101 34.36 -2.40 9.87
N ASN A 102 34.07 -2.18 11.16
CA ASN A 102 35.06 -2.07 12.23
C ASN A 102 34.39 -1.74 13.57
N THR A 103 34.69 -2.61 14.54
CA THR A 103 34.48 -2.55 16.01
C THR A 103 33.16 -3.12 16.53
#